data_AF-A0A0D2N1S9-F1
#
_entry.id   AF-A0A0D2N1S9-F1
#
_cell.length_a   1.000
_cell.length_b   1.000
_cell.length_c   1.000
_cell.angle_alpha   90.00
_cell.angle_beta   90.00
_cell.angle_gamma   90.00
#
_symmetry.space_group_name_H-M   'P 1'
#
loop_
_entity.id
_entity.type
_entity.pdbx_description
1 polymer ?
#
loop_
_entity_poly.entity_id
_entity_poly.type
_entity_poly.pdbx_seq_one_letter_code
_entity_poly.pdbx_strand_id
1 'polypeptide(L)'
;MVKQYQTLAALDEAIAAAGSKLVVIDFFAPWCGPCRAIAPKVEQWATQFADDVVFVKGFGAAASSGVAVGDAGGHKNAAWALVAAVAAAVDVDENTEAGAKYDIQAMPTFVLIKDGAVVATVIGADPAKLLAKINEKK
;
A
#
# COMPACT_ATOMS: atom_id res chain seq x y z
N MET A 1 -8.48 1.97 12.09
CA MET A 1 -8.53 2.44 10.67
C MET A 1 -7.12 2.44 10.11
N VAL A 2 -6.96 2.01 8.86
CA VAL A 2 -5.65 1.96 8.17
C VAL A 2 -5.39 3.33 7.52
N LYS A 3 -4.40 4.07 8.02
CA LYS A 3 -4.04 5.40 7.49
C LYS A 3 -3.25 5.25 6.19
N GLN A 4 -3.47 6.16 5.23
CA GLN A 4 -2.75 6.19 3.96
C GLN A 4 -1.74 7.34 3.95
N TYR A 5 -0.53 7.05 3.48
CA TYR A 5 0.56 8.01 3.37
C TYR A 5 0.98 8.15 1.90
N GLN A 6 1.11 9.40 1.45
CA GLN A 6 1.41 9.72 0.05
C GLN A 6 2.90 9.97 -0.20
N THR A 7 3.69 10.21 0.84
CA THR A 7 5.13 10.50 0.75
C THR A 7 5.92 9.55 1.63
N LEU A 8 7.15 9.24 1.23
CA LEU A 8 8.04 8.43 2.05
C LEU A 8 8.36 9.07 3.40
N ALA A 9 8.57 10.39 3.44
CA ALA A 9 8.85 11.10 4.69
C ALA A 9 7.71 10.92 5.71
N ALA A 10 6.46 11.10 5.30
CA ALA A 10 5.31 10.93 6.20
C ALA A 10 5.11 9.46 6.62
N LEU A 11 5.45 8.51 5.74
CA LEU A 11 5.44 7.09 6.06
C LEU A 11 6.54 6.74 7.08
N ASP A 12 7.75 7.27 6.92
CA ASP A 12 8.89 7.07 7.82
C ASP A 12 8.62 7.64 9.21
N GLU A 13 8.00 8.83 9.30
CA GLU A 13 7.54 9.41 10.56
C GLU A 13 6.49 8.52 11.24
N ALA A 14 5.56 7.95 10.49
CA ALA A 14 4.55 7.04 11.03
C ALA A 14 5.15 5.72 11.53
N ILE A 15 6.17 5.20 10.83
CA ILE A 15 6.93 4.02 11.26
C ILE A 15 7.68 4.33 12.56
N ALA A 16 8.39 5.46 12.62
CA ALA A 16 9.12 5.87 13.82
C ALA A 16 8.18 6.08 15.03
N ALA A 17 7.01 6.68 14.80
CA ALA A 17 6.00 6.90 15.84
C ALA A 17 5.37 5.60 16.38
N ALA A 18 5.46 4.48 15.65
CA ALA A 18 4.95 3.19 16.11
C ALA A 18 5.81 2.55 17.21
N GLY A 19 7.03 3.04 17.43
CA GLY A 19 7.93 2.53 18.46
C GLY A 19 8.28 1.05 18.24
N SER A 20 8.01 0.21 19.23
CA SER A 20 8.28 -1.24 19.18
C SER A 20 7.16 -2.06 18.55
N LYS A 21 6.03 -1.43 18.18
CA LYS A 21 4.92 -2.14 17.52
C LYS A 21 5.35 -2.60 16.13
N LEU A 22 4.82 -3.74 15.71
CA LEU A 22 4.98 -4.18 14.32
C LEU A 22 4.20 -3.23 13.40
N VAL A 23 4.84 -2.74 12.35
CA VAL A 23 4.18 -1.93 11.31
C VAL A 23 3.99 -2.78 10.07
N VAL A 24 2.76 -2.85 9.58
CA VAL A 24 2.40 -3.52 8.32
C VAL A 24 2.03 -2.45 7.30
N ILE A 25 2.82 -2.35 6.23
CA ILE A 25 2.63 -1.39 5.15
C ILE A 25 1.99 -2.13 3.97
N ASP A 26 0.79 -1.73 3.57
CA ASP A 26 0.08 -2.21 2.38
C ASP A 26 0.39 -1.30 1.19
N PHE A 27 1.24 -1.78 0.27
CA PHE A 27 1.48 -1.15 -1.02
C PHE A 27 0.40 -1.59 -2.01
N PHE A 28 -0.55 -0.69 -2.27
CA PHE A 28 -1.78 -0.98 -3.00
C PHE A 28 -2.07 0.04 -4.10
N ALA A 29 -2.92 -0.37 -5.06
CA ALA A 29 -3.48 0.53 -6.07
C ALA A 29 -5.01 0.41 -6.08
N PRO A 30 -5.76 1.51 -6.31
CA PRO A 30 -7.22 1.49 -6.31
C PRO A 30 -7.82 0.65 -7.46
N TRP A 31 -7.08 0.53 -8.56
CA TRP A 31 -7.42 -0.27 -9.73
C TRP A 31 -6.96 -1.73 -9.63
N CYS A 32 -6.20 -2.10 -8.59
CA CYS A 32 -5.74 -3.47 -8.37
C CYS A 32 -6.85 -4.33 -7.73
N GLY A 33 -7.41 -5.25 -8.51
CA GLY A 33 -8.46 -6.18 -8.07
C GLY A 33 -8.08 -6.99 -6.82
N PRO A 34 -6.93 -7.68 -6.79
CA PRO A 34 -6.47 -8.41 -5.61
C PRO A 34 -6.29 -7.53 -4.36
N CYS A 35 -5.84 -6.29 -4.53
CA CYS A 35 -5.70 -5.33 -3.44
C CYS A 35 -7.05 -5.02 -2.78
N ARG A 36 -8.09 -4.80 -3.60
CA ARG A 36 -9.46 -4.58 -3.09
C ARG A 36 -10.03 -5.81 -2.39
N ALA A 37 -9.69 -7.02 -2.86
CA ALA A 37 -10.17 -8.26 -2.26
C ALA A 37 -9.63 -8.47 -0.83
N ILE A 38 -8.36 -8.13 -0.57
CA ILE A 38 -7.74 -8.31 0.75
C ILE A 38 -7.98 -7.14 1.72
N ALA A 39 -8.27 -5.94 1.21
CA ALA A 39 -8.42 -4.73 2.02
C ALA A 39 -9.39 -4.87 3.23
N PRO A 40 -10.60 -5.47 3.11
CA PRO A 40 -11.49 -5.64 4.27
C PRO A 40 -10.87 -6.47 5.38
N LYS A 41 -10.02 -7.44 5.01
CA LYS A 41 -9.35 -8.31 5.99
C LYS A 41 -8.23 -7.56 6.72
N VAL A 42 -7.48 -6.73 5.99
CA VAL A 42 -6.46 -5.84 6.57
C VAL A 42 -7.11 -4.85 7.54
N GLU A 43 -8.25 -4.27 7.19
CA GLU A 43 -9.00 -3.36 8.06
C GLU A 43 -9.55 -4.06 9.31
N GLN A 44 -10.01 -5.29 9.17
CA GLN A 44 -10.40 -6.12 10.32
C GLN A 44 -9.22 -6.32 11.27
N TRP A 45 -8.05 -6.70 10.74
CA TRP A 45 -6.85 -6.92 11.56
C TRP A 45 -6.28 -5.65 12.17
N ALA A 46 -6.40 -4.51 11.48
CA ALA A 46 -6.02 -3.21 12.02
C ALA A 46 -6.82 -2.84 13.28
N THR A 47 -8.04 -3.37 13.40
CA THR A 47 -8.83 -3.24 14.63
C THR A 47 -8.47 -4.32 15.64
N GLN A 48 -8.33 -5.57 15.19
CA GLN A 48 -8.06 -6.72 16.06
C GLN A 48 -6.69 -6.67 16.76
N PHE A 49 -5.69 -6.08 16.11
CA PHE A 49 -4.31 -6.06 16.59
C PHE A 49 -3.82 -4.66 16.96
N ALA A 50 -4.72 -3.70 17.23
CA ALA A 50 -4.36 -2.30 17.45
C ALA A 50 -3.34 -2.07 18.59
N ASP A 51 -3.28 -2.99 19.56
CA ASP A 51 -2.33 -2.94 20.68
C ASP A 51 -0.91 -3.32 20.24
N ASP A 52 -0.75 -4.30 19.35
CA ASP A 52 0.54 -4.89 18.97
C ASP A 52 1.04 -4.42 17.58
N VAL A 53 0.11 -4.04 16.69
CA VAL A 53 0.37 -3.87 15.26
C VAL A 53 -0.27 -2.59 14.72
N VAL A 54 0.50 -1.83 13.96
CA VAL A 54 0.06 -0.65 13.23
C VAL A 54 -0.06 -1.00 11.74
N PHE A 55 -1.23 -0.79 11.15
CA PHE A 55 -1.44 -0.99 9.72
C PHE A 55 -1.51 0.36 9.00
N VAL A 56 -0.75 0.49 7.93
CA VAL A 56 -0.69 1.69 7.09
C VAL A 56 -0.73 1.31 5.61
N LYS A 57 -1.17 2.22 4.76
CA LYS A 57 -1.14 2.09 3.30
C LYS A 57 -0.07 3.02 2.74
N GLY A 58 0.85 2.47 1.94
CA GLY A 58 1.82 3.24 1.17
C GLY A 58 1.31 3.48 -0.24
N PHE A 59 1.20 4.73 -0.66
CA PHE A 59 0.99 5.06 -2.07
C PHE A 59 2.35 5.03 -2.80
N GLY A 60 2.42 4.58 -4.06
CA GLY A 60 3.64 4.71 -4.88
C GLY A 60 4.48 3.43 -5.08
N ALA A 61 3.87 2.34 -5.54
CA ALA A 61 4.64 1.13 -5.91
C ALA A 61 4.15 0.43 -7.19
N ALA A 62 3.76 1.22 -8.19
CA ALA A 62 3.56 0.76 -9.56
C ALA A 62 4.42 1.60 -10.52
N ALA A 63 5.75 1.45 -10.40
CA ALA A 63 6.71 2.00 -11.36
C ALA A 63 7.95 1.10 -11.44
N SER A 64 7.78 -0.18 -11.77
CA SER A 64 8.93 -1.05 -12.11
C SER A 64 8.62 -2.19 -13.07
N SER A 65 7.51 -2.12 -13.82
CA SER A 65 7.33 -2.91 -15.03
C SER A 65 6.33 -2.18 -15.91
N GLY A 66 6.68 -1.94 -17.18
CA GLY A 66 5.89 -1.18 -18.15
C GLY A 66 4.51 -1.77 -18.45
N VAL A 67 3.61 -1.70 -17.48
CA VAL A 67 2.17 -1.78 -17.68
C VAL A 67 1.73 -0.37 -18.04
N ALA A 68 1.81 -0.07 -19.34
CA ALA A 68 0.93 0.94 -19.90
C ALA A 68 -0.50 0.56 -19.48
N VAL A 69 -1.21 1.50 -18.84
CA VAL A 69 -2.66 1.46 -18.77
C VAL A 69 -3.18 1.59 -20.21
N GLY A 70 -3.23 0.45 -20.90
CA GLY A 70 -3.78 0.28 -22.23
C GLY A 70 -5.27 -0.04 -22.14
N ASP A 71 -6.06 0.92 -22.60
CA ASP A 71 -7.44 0.79 -23.08
C ASP A 71 -8.49 0.18 -22.13
N ALA A 72 -9.04 1.03 -21.25
CA ALA A 72 -10.46 0.91 -20.92
C ALA A 72 -11.25 1.71 -21.96
N GLY A 73 -11.67 1.03 -23.03
CA GLY A 73 -12.46 1.63 -24.10
C GLY A 73 -13.74 2.31 -23.59
N GLY A 74 -14.12 3.40 -24.27
CA GLY A 74 -15.50 3.91 -24.25
C GLY A 74 -15.67 5.42 -24.04
N HIS A 75 -15.52 6.19 -25.12
CA HIS A 75 -16.08 7.54 -25.35
C HIS A 75 -15.53 8.72 -24.53
N LYS A 76 -14.51 9.38 -25.11
CA LYS A 76 -14.01 10.69 -24.69
C LYS A 76 -14.99 11.79 -25.12
N ASN A 77 -15.82 12.28 -24.20
CA ASN A 77 -16.52 13.57 -24.36
C ASN A 77 -15.97 14.60 -23.36
N ALA A 78 -16.30 15.87 -23.55
CA ALA A 78 -15.80 16.97 -22.73
C ALA A 78 -16.17 16.86 -21.23
N ALA A 79 -17.13 16.00 -20.87
CA ALA A 79 -17.44 15.69 -19.47
C ALA A 79 -16.34 14.84 -18.80
N TRP A 80 -15.56 14.08 -19.56
CA TRP A 80 -14.43 13.30 -19.04
C TRP A 80 -13.31 14.20 -18.49
N ALA A 81 -13.10 15.40 -19.06
CA ALA A 81 -12.07 16.32 -18.59
C ALA A 81 -12.34 16.83 -17.16
N LEU A 82 -13.61 16.96 -16.75
CA LEU A 82 -13.99 17.38 -15.40
C LEU A 82 -13.88 16.23 -14.38
N VAL A 83 -14.11 14.98 -14.78
CA VAL A 83 -13.89 13.80 -13.93
C VAL A 83 -12.39 13.51 -13.78
N ALA A 84 -11.59 13.76 -14.82
CA ALA A 84 -10.14 13.69 -14.75
C ALA A 84 -9.54 14.78 -13.83
N ALA A 85 -10.10 15.99 -13.82
CA ALA A 85 -9.66 17.06 -12.91
C ALA A 85 -9.94 16.76 -11.42
N VAL A 86 -11.00 16.00 -11.10
CA VAL A 86 -11.27 15.53 -9.74
C VAL A 86 -10.43 14.30 -9.37
N ALA A 87 -9.94 13.54 -10.36
CA ALA A 87 -8.94 12.48 -10.18
C ALA A 87 -7.48 12.98 -10.21
N ALA A 88 -7.25 14.26 -10.52
CA ALA A 88 -5.93 14.88 -10.71
C ALA A 88 -5.43 15.65 -9.48
N ALA A 89 -5.57 15.06 -8.29
CA ALA A 89 -4.75 15.40 -7.12
C ALA A 89 -3.91 14.18 -6.70
N VAL A 90 -3.38 13.47 -7.69
CA VAL A 90 -2.43 12.39 -7.51
C VAL A 90 -1.35 12.60 -8.55
N ASP A 91 -0.31 13.33 -8.17
CA ASP A 91 0.93 13.32 -8.91
C ASP A 91 1.52 11.91 -8.76
N VAL A 92 1.44 11.12 -9.83
CA VAL A 92 1.94 9.73 -9.89
C VAL A 92 3.41 9.70 -10.32
N ASP A 93 4.00 10.83 -10.72
CA ASP A 93 5.39 10.89 -11.20
C ASP A 93 6.43 11.17 -10.08
N GLU A 94 6.01 11.48 -8.85
CA GLU A 94 6.92 11.89 -7.76
C GLU A 94 7.05 10.90 -6.58
N ASN A 95 6.58 9.66 -6.71
CA ASN A 95 6.72 8.68 -5.62
C ASN A 95 7.17 7.30 -6.13
N THR A 96 8.32 7.29 -6.81
CA THR A 96 9.09 6.08 -7.15
C THR A 96 9.98 5.61 -5.99
N GLU A 97 10.17 6.45 -4.98
CA GLU A 97 11.13 6.21 -3.90
C GLU A 97 10.71 5.04 -3.01
N ALA A 98 9.41 4.87 -2.74
CA ALA A 98 8.94 3.74 -1.92
C ALA A 98 9.13 2.39 -2.63
N GLY A 99 8.86 2.35 -3.94
CA GLY A 99 9.15 1.20 -4.79
C GLY A 99 10.63 0.83 -4.78
N ALA A 100 11.52 1.82 -4.86
CA ALA A 100 12.97 1.61 -4.79
C ALA A 100 13.46 1.21 -3.39
N LYS A 101 12.97 1.86 -2.32
CA LYS A 101 13.37 1.63 -0.92
C LYS A 101 12.96 0.24 -0.43
N TYR A 102 11.78 -0.21 -0.81
CA TYR A 102 11.19 -1.46 -0.32
C TYR A 102 11.18 -2.58 -1.37
N ASP A 103 11.82 -2.37 -2.52
CA ASP A 103 11.92 -3.33 -3.63
C ASP A 103 10.55 -3.90 -4.04
N ILE A 104 9.58 -3.02 -4.31
CA ILE A 104 8.23 -3.44 -4.63
C ILE A 104 8.13 -3.85 -6.11
N GLN A 105 7.89 -5.14 -6.34
CA GLN A 105 7.86 -5.75 -7.68
C GLN A 105 6.45 -6.10 -8.18
N ALA A 106 5.47 -6.18 -7.26
CA ALA A 106 4.08 -6.54 -7.60
C ALA A 106 3.10 -6.00 -6.56
N MET A 107 1.82 -5.96 -6.92
CA MET A 107 0.75 -5.47 -6.04
C MET A 107 -0.31 -6.55 -5.76
N PRO A 108 -0.88 -6.60 -4.54
CA PRO A 108 -0.42 -5.86 -3.36
C PRO A 108 0.92 -6.44 -2.87
N THR A 109 1.73 -5.61 -2.19
CA THR A 109 2.88 -6.08 -1.41
C THR A 109 2.77 -5.54 0.00
N PHE A 110 2.95 -6.42 0.98
CA PHE A 110 2.94 -6.08 2.39
C PHE A 110 4.36 -6.13 2.93
N VAL A 111 4.84 -5.01 3.47
CA VAL A 111 6.14 -4.94 4.15
C VAL A 111 5.89 -4.85 5.64
N LEU A 112 6.55 -5.73 6.40
CA LEU A 112 6.50 -5.77 7.84
C LEU A 112 7.77 -5.16 8.39
N ILE A 113 7.63 -4.13 9.23
CA ILE A 113 8.73 -3.42 9.87
C ILE A 113 8.62 -3.56 11.39
N LYS A 114 9.72 -3.85 12.06
CA LYS A 114 9.83 -3.85 13.51
C LYS A 114 11.17 -3.25 13.90
N ASP A 115 11.17 -2.38 14.91
CA ASP A 115 12.37 -1.67 15.39
C ASP A 115 13.14 -0.94 14.26
N GLY A 116 12.39 -0.37 13.31
CA GLY A 116 12.96 0.38 12.17
C GLY A 116 13.55 -0.50 11.04
N ALA A 117 13.49 -1.83 11.15
CA ALA A 117 14.02 -2.75 10.15
C ALA A 117 12.90 -3.56 9.47
N VAL A 118 13.07 -3.85 8.17
CA VAL A 118 12.19 -4.76 7.43
C VAL A 118 12.42 -6.19 7.94
N VAL A 119 11.38 -6.80 8.52
CA VAL A 119 11.43 -8.16 9.10
C VAL A 119 10.74 -9.21 8.25
N ALA A 120 9.86 -8.81 7.33
CA ALA A 120 9.28 -9.69 6.32
C ALA A 120 8.65 -8.90 5.17
N THR A 121 8.56 -9.54 4.01
CA THR A 121 7.79 -9.06 2.85
C THR A 121 6.84 -10.15 2.37
N VAL A 122 5.58 -9.81 2.11
CA VAL A 122 4.56 -10.71 1.57
C VAL A 122 4.02 -10.11 0.28
N ILE A 123 4.33 -10.75 -0.84
CA ILE A 123 3.83 -10.34 -2.16
C ILE A 123 2.53 -11.10 -2.46
N GLY A 124 1.52 -10.37 -2.92
CA GLY A 124 0.23 -10.89 -3.35
C GLY A 124 -0.86 -10.85 -2.27
N ALA A 125 -2.10 -10.97 -2.73
CA ALA A 125 -3.29 -10.99 -1.86
C ALA A 125 -3.51 -12.38 -1.24
N ASP A 126 -2.62 -12.78 -0.32
CA ASP A 126 -2.69 -14.04 0.43
C ASP A 126 -2.90 -13.77 1.93
N PRO A 127 -4.17 -13.80 2.41
CA PRO A 127 -4.49 -13.53 3.81
C PRO A 127 -3.86 -14.52 4.78
N ALA A 128 -3.76 -15.81 4.41
CA ALA A 128 -3.25 -16.83 5.31
C ALA A 128 -1.74 -16.63 5.55
N LYS A 129 -0.99 -16.38 4.47
CA LYS A 129 0.44 -16.10 4.53
C LYS A 129 0.73 -14.80 5.27
N LEU A 130 -0.04 -13.74 4.99
CA LEU A 130 0.13 -12.45 5.67
C LEU A 130 -0.14 -12.57 7.18
N LEU A 131 -1.24 -13.23 7.57
CA LEU A 131 -1.57 -13.44 8.98
C LEU A 131 -0.50 -14.27 9.71
N ALA A 132 0.01 -15.32 9.08
CA ALA A 132 1.08 -16.13 9.65
C ALA A 132 2.33 -15.28 9.93
N LYS A 133 2.71 -14.39 9.01
CA LYS A 133 3.86 -13.49 9.19
C LYS A 133 3.62 -12.41 10.25
N ILE A 134 2.42 -11.88 10.35
CA ILE A 134 2.04 -10.95 11.42
C ILE A 134 2.18 -11.63 12.78
N ASN A 135 1.64 -12.83 12.95
CA ASN A 135 1.71 -13.56 14.21
C ASN A 135 3.14 -13.99 14.58
N GLU A 136 3.99 -14.26 13.59
CA GLU A 136 5.41 -14.58 13.81
C GLU A 136 6.22 -13.37 14.29
N LYS A 137 5.88 -12.16 13.81
CA LYS A 137 6.70 -10.96 13.99
C LYS A 137 6.17 -9.95 15.01
N LYS A 138 4.90 -10.01 15.38
CA LYS A 138 4.31 -9.07 16.35
C LYS A 138 4.93 -9.19 17.73
#